data_AF-A0A9Q1E7A4-F1
#
_entry.id   AF-A0A9Q1E7A4-F1
#
_cell.length_a   1.000
_cell.length_b   1.000
_cell.length_c   1.000
_cell.angle_alpha   90.00
_cell.angle_beta   90.00
_cell.angle_gamma   90.00
#
_symmetry.space_group_name_H-M   'P 1'
#
loop_
_entity.id
_entity.type
_entity.pdbx_description
1 polymer ?
#
loop_
_entity_poly.entity_id
_entity_poly.type
_entity_poly.pdbx_seq_one_letter_code
_entity_poly.pdbx_strand_id
1 'polypeptide(L)'
;MRRLVRSSSFKARLSPPSPWLTDSLRSSRTMLRAAERKWRKSRSPDDLASYHTLLAAFTAATTSAKTSFFQSKIDTCLSNPRKLFSTFSSLLTPPSTPFTLLPLCR
;
A
#
# COMPACT_ATOMS: atom_id res chain seq x y z
N MET A 1 -13.81 -9.39 -28.72
CA MET A 1 -14.19 -9.78 -27.34
C MET A 1 -13.57 -8.81 -26.34
N ARG A 2 -14.35 -7.88 -25.77
CA ARG A 2 -13.86 -6.91 -24.77
C ARG A 2 -14.00 -7.52 -23.38
N ARG A 3 -12.89 -7.77 -22.66
CA ARG A 3 -12.94 -8.17 -21.25
C ARG A 3 -13.40 -6.97 -20.43
N LEU A 4 -14.61 -7.05 -19.88
CA LEU A 4 -15.06 -6.16 -18.80
C LEU A 4 -14.14 -6.40 -17.59
N VAL A 5 -13.27 -5.44 -17.30
CA VAL A 5 -12.54 -5.40 -16.04
C VAL A 5 -13.57 -5.13 -14.94
N ARG A 6 -13.78 -6.10 -14.06
CA ARG A 6 -14.59 -5.94 -12.86
C ARG A 6 -13.92 -4.90 -11.96
N SER A 7 -14.41 -3.68 -12.05
CA SER A 7 -14.01 -2.55 -11.21
C SER A 7 -14.50 -2.81 -9.78
N SER A 8 -13.69 -3.47 -8.95
CA SER A 8 -13.90 -3.54 -7.50
C SER A 8 -13.59 -2.17 -6.88
N SER A 9 -14.48 -1.20 -7.09
CA SER A 9 -14.18 0.21 -6.81
C SER A 9 -15.01 0.84 -5.68
N PHE A 10 -15.92 0.12 -5.02
CA PHE A 10 -16.85 0.78 -4.09
C PHE A 10 -16.51 0.71 -2.60
N LYS A 11 -15.62 -0.17 -2.16
CA LYS A 11 -15.15 -0.20 -0.75
C LYS A 11 -13.77 0.42 -0.52
N ALA A 12 -12.94 0.52 -1.56
CA ALA A 12 -11.59 1.06 -1.46
C ALA A 12 -11.52 2.59 -1.27
N ARG A 13 -12.61 3.32 -1.51
CA ARG A 13 -12.66 4.79 -1.47
C ARG A 13 -12.98 5.40 -0.10
N LEU A 14 -13.42 4.60 0.87
CA LEU A 14 -13.88 5.12 2.17
C LEU A 14 -12.79 5.14 3.24
N SER A 15 -11.70 4.40 3.07
CA SER A 15 -10.57 4.45 3.98
C SER A 15 -9.57 5.50 3.48
N PRO A 16 -9.10 6.42 4.34
CA PRO A 16 -8.03 7.33 3.96
C PRO A 16 -6.81 6.51 3.52
N PRO A 17 -6.10 6.97 2.47
CA PRO A 17 -4.90 6.29 2.02
C PRO A 17 -3.91 6.16 3.17
N SER A 18 -3.15 5.05 3.19
CA SER A 18 -2.16 4.85 4.23
C SER A 18 -1.23 6.06 4.32
N PRO A 19 -0.99 6.63 5.51
CA PRO A 19 -0.32 7.92 5.65
C PRO A 19 1.16 7.89 5.22
N TRP A 20 1.79 6.71 5.20
CA TRP A 20 3.14 6.49 4.67
C TRP A 20 3.20 6.38 3.13
N LEU A 21 2.05 6.38 2.43
CA LEU A 21 1.97 6.26 0.98
C LEU A 21 2.00 7.64 0.30
N THR A 22 3.20 8.17 0.14
CA THR A 22 3.49 9.45 -0.52
C THR A 22 3.18 9.44 -2.02
N ASP A 23 3.00 10.61 -2.62
CA ASP A 23 2.76 10.74 -4.07
C ASP A 23 3.94 10.26 -4.92
N SER A 24 5.17 10.40 -4.42
CA SER A 24 6.36 9.83 -5.07
C SER A 24 6.27 8.30 -5.16
N LEU A 25 5.87 7.62 -4.08
CA LEU A 25 5.64 6.17 -4.10
C LEU A 25 4.51 5.76 -5.04
N ARG A 26 3.44 6.57 -5.15
CA ARG A 26 2.35 6.33 -6.10
C ARG A 26 2.83 6.45 -7.54
N SER A 27 3.68 7.43 -7.83
CA SER A 27 4.31 7.60 -9.14
C SER A 27 5.21 6.41 -9.48
N SER A 28 6.12 6.03 -8.59
CA SER A 28 6.99 4.87 -8.77
C SER A 28 6.20 3.57 -8.96
N ARG A 29 5.09 3.39 -8.22
CA ARG A 29 4.20 2.24 -8.41
C ARG A 29 3.56 2.23 -9.80
N THR A 30 3.18 3.40 -10.32
CA THR A 30 2.61 3.52 -11.67
C THR A 30 3.65 3.14 -12.73
N MET A 31 4.88 3.63 -12.60
CA MET A 31 6.01 3.26 -13.47
C MET A 31 6.30 1.77 -13.43
N LEU A 32 6.36 1.18 -12.23
CA LEU A 32 6.54 -0.26 -12.05
C LEU A 32 5.47 -1.07 -12.79
N ARG A 33 4.19 -0.69 -12.66
CA ARG A 33 3.09 -1.37 -13.37
C ARG A 33 3.17 -1.17 -14.89
N ALA A 34 3.68 -0.04 -15.36
CA ALA A 34 3.89 0.18 -16.78
C ALA A 34 5.00 -0.74 -17.33
N ALA A 35 6.13 -0.84 -16.63
CA ALA A 35 7.22 -1.75 -16.98
C ALA A 35 6.77 -3.23 -16.94
N GLU A 36 6.01 -3.62 -15.92
CA GLU A 36 5.41 -4.95 -15.82
C GLU A 36 4.54 -5.29 -17.04
N ARG A 37 3.65 -4.36 -17.43
CA ARG A 37 2.80 -4.53 -18.62
C ARG A 37 3.63 -4.61 -19.91
N LYS A 38 4.69 -3.80 -20.02
CA LYS A 38 5.60 -3.82 -21.17
C LYS A 38 6.27 -5.19 -21.31
N TRP A 39 6.89 -5.69 -20.23
CA TRP A 39 7.50 -7.01 -20.19
C TRP A 39 6.51 -8.13 -20.52
N ARG A 40 5.29 -8.11 -19.97
CA ARG A 40 4.26 -9.11 -20.32
C ARG A 40 3.91 -9.14 -21.80
N LYS A 41 4.03 -8.01 -22.50
CA LYS A 41 3.75 -7.90 -23.93
C LYS A 41 4.95 -8.32 -24.80
N SER A 42 6.15 -7.88 -24.45
CA SER A 42 7.36 -8.13 -25.25
C SER A 42 8.01 -9.49 -24.97
N ARG A 43 7.93 -9.97 -23.71
CA ARG A 43 8.69 -11.11 -23.18
C ARG A 43 10.21 -11.00 -23.37
N SER A 44 10.74 -9.78 -23.56
CA SER A 44 12.17 -9.54 -23.70
C SER A 44 12.90 -9.64 -22.35
N PRO A 45 14.12 -10.23 -22.30
CA PRO A 45 14.95 -10.24 -21.10
C PRO A 45 15.34 -8.82 -20.63
N ASP A 46 15.50 -7.85 -21.54
CA ASP A 46 15.85 -6.47 -21.19
C ASP A 46 14.69 -5.76 -20.46
N ASP A 47 13.46 -6.00 -20.92
CA ASP A 47 12.26 -5.49 -20.26
C ASP A 47 12.03 -6.16 -18.91
N LEU A 48 12.39 -7.45 -18.78
CA LEU A 48 12.40 -8.16 -17.51
C LEU A 48 13.38 -7.50 -16.54
N ALA A 49 14.64 -7.31 -16.95
CA ALA A 49 15.67 -6.68 -16.13
C ALA A 49 15.22 -5.28 -15.66
N SER A 50 14.69 -4.48 -16.58
CA SER A 50 14.13 -3.15 -16.27
C SER A 50 13.01 -3.20 -15.22
N TYR A 51 12.08 -4.16 -15.34
CA TYR A 51 11.02 -4.37 -14.35
C TYR A 51 11.59 -4.77 -12.98
N HIS A 52 12.56 -5.68 -12.92
CA HIS A 52 13.18 -6.09 -11.66
C HIS A 52 13.95 -4.96 -10.97
N THR A 53 14.66 -4.12 -11.74
CA THR A 53 15.33 -2.93 -11.19
C THR A 53 14.32 -1.97 -10.56
N LEU A 54 13.22 -1.68 -11.27
CA LEU A 54 12.14 -0.84 -10.74
C LEU A 54 11.46 -1.48 -9.53
N LEU A 55 11.32 -2.81 -9.51
CA LEU A 55 10.73 -3.54 -8.39
C LEU A 55 11.59 -3.40 -7.14
N ALA A 56 12.91 -3.62 -7.26
CA ALA A 56 13.86 -3.48 -6.17
C ALA A 56 13.91 -2.04 -5.63
N ALA A 57 13.90 -1.03 -6.51
CA ALA A 57 13.84 0.37 -6.11
C ALA A 57 12.52 0.69 -5.37
N PHE A 58 11.39 0.18 -5.87
CA PHE A 58 10.09 0.39 -5.26
C PHE A 58 9.97 -0.27 -3.89
N THR A 59 10.47 -1.51 -3.73
CA THR A 59 10.44 -2.20 -2.43
C THR A 59 11.30 -1.48 -1.41
N ALA A 60 12.52 -1.07 -1.77
CA ALA A 60 13.40 -0.27 -0.91
C ALA A 60 12.79 1.08 -0.52
N ALA A 61 12.19 1.80 -1.48
CA ALA A 61 11.51 3.07 -1.19
C ALA A 61 10.30 2.86 -0.25
N THR A 62 9.54 1.78 -0.45
CA THR A 62 8.38 1.45 0.38
C THR A 62 8.78 1.08 1.80
N THR A 63 9.84 0.29 1.98
CA THR A 63 10.36 -0.04 3.32
C THR A 63 10.85 1.25 3.99
N SER A 64 11.69 2.04 3.33
CA SER A 64 12.19 3.31 3.86
C SER A 64 11.06 4.26 4.31
N ALA A 65 10.02 4.44 3.50
CA ALA A 65 8.90 5.32 3.82
C ALA A 65 8.10 4.82 5.04
N LYS A 66 7.86 3.51 5.12
CA LYS A 66 7.22 2.90 6.30
C LYS A 66 8.07 3.10 7.54
N THR A 67 9.37 2.81 7.46
CA THR A 67 10.29 2.92 8.59
C THR A 67 10.33 4.36 9.08
N SER A 68 10.53 5.33 8.20
CA SER A 68 10.56 6.75 8.54
C SER A 68 9.25 7.23 9.18
N PHE A 69 8.10 6.84 8.62
CA PHE A 69 6.80 7.20 9.17
C PHE A 69 6.59 6.67 10.60
N PHE A 70 6.86 5.38 10.82
CA PHE A 70 6.66 4.77 12.14
C PHE A 70 7.74 5.21 13.14
N GLN A 71 8.98 5.43 12.71
CA GLN A 71 10.02 6.03 13.56
C GLN A 71 9.61 7.41 14.03
N SER A 72 9.20 8.31 13.13
CA SER A 72 8.69 9.63 13.51
C SER A 72 7.50 9.55 14.49
N LYS A 73 6.59 8.59 14.28
CA LYS A 73 5.46 8.36 15.18
C LYS A 73 5.90 7.85 16.57
N ILE A 74 6.96 7.05 16.66
CA ILE A 74 7.54 6.61 17.93
C ILE A 74 8.26 7.78 18.61
N ASP A 75 9.06 8.55 17.85
CA ASP A 75 9.82 9.69 18.36
C ASP A 75 8.92 10.75 19.02
N THR A 76 7.78 11.05 18.39
CA THR A 76 6.77 11.96 18.96
C THR A 76 6.14 11.45 20.26
N CYS A 77 6.23 10.15 20.55
CA CYS A 77 5.70 9.51 21.75
C CYS A 77 6.76 9.23 22.83
N LEU A 78 8.05 9.49 22.58
CA LEU A 78 9.15 9.13 23.51
C LEU A 78 9.00 9.75 24.90
N SER A 79 8.45 10.95 24.99
CA SER A 79 8.23 11.65 26.27
C SER A 79 7.04 11.10 27.07
N ASN A 80 6.19 10.26 26.47
CA ASN A 80 4.97 9.79 27.11
C ASN A 80 4.68 8.31 26.80
N PRO A 81 5.11 7.38 27.67
CA PRO A 81 4.96 5.94 27.42
C PRO A 81 3.50 5.50 27.29
N ARG A 82 2.55 6.19 27.96
CA ARG A 82 1.11 5.90 27.83
C ARG A 82 0.61 6.13 26.40
N LYS A 83 1.07 7.22 25.76
CA LYS A 83 0.76 7.50 24.34
C LYS A 83 1.36 6.44 23.44
N LEU A 84 2.61 6.03 23.68
CA LEU A 84 3.26 4.96 22.91
C LEU A 84 2.45 3.66 22.97
N PHE A 85 2.12 3.17 24.16
CA PHE A 85 1.32 1.93 24.29
C PHE A 85 -0.08 2.08 23.67
N SER A 86 -0.74 3.23 23.84
CA SER A 86 -2.03 3.50 23.19
C SER A 86 -1.94 3.44 21.66
N THR A 87 -0.87 3.99 21.06
CA THR A 87 -0.66 3.88 19.61
C THR A 87 -0.46 2.43 19.17
N PHE A 88 0.29 1.64 19.93
CA PHE A 88 0.47 0.22 19.67
C PHE A 88 -0.84 -0.56 19.75
N SER A 89 -1.63 -0.33 20.81
CA SER A 89 -2.98 -0.90 20.94
C SER A 89 -3.82 -0.55 19.72
N SER A 90 -3.89 0.72 19.32
CA SER A 90 -4.64 1.14 18.13
C SER A 90 -4.16 0.49 16.81
N LEU A 91 -2.87 0.13 16.69
CA LEU A 91 -2.35 -0.55 15.50
C LEU A 91 -2.67 -2.06 15.50
N LEU A 92 -2.70 -2.68 16.69
CA LEU A 92 -2.90 -4.12 16.85
C LEU A 92 -4.37 -4.51 17.01
N THR A 93 -5.20 -3.61 17.56
CA THR A 93 -6.63 -3.79 17.67
C THR A 93 -7.32 -3.00 16.56
N PRO A 94 -7.73 -3.65 15.45
CA PRO A 94 -8.59 -2.97 14.49
C PRO A 94 -9.86 -2.50 15.22
N PRO A 95 -10.41 -1.32 14.88
CA PRO A 95 -11.69 -0.90 15.44
C PRO A 95 -12.70 -2.02 15.15
N SER A 96 -13.44 -2.46 16.17
CA SER A 96 -14.47 -3.48 15.99
C SER A 96 -15.47 -2.92 14.99
N THR A 97 -15.40 -3.40 13.75
CA THR A 97 -16.45 -3.14 12.80
C THR A 97 -17.68 -3.81 13.40
N PRO A 98 -18.78 -3.09 13.69
CA PRO A 98 -20.02 -3.78 14.01
C PRO A 98 -20.26 -4.76 12.87
N PHE A 99 -20.44 -6.04 13.21
CA PHE A 99 -20.87 -7.07 12.27
C PHE A 99 -22.26 -6.66 11.77
N THR A 100 -22.31 -5.70 10.84
CA THR A 100 -23.52 -5.43 10.10
C THR A 100 -23.68 -6.65 9.22
N LEU A 101 -24.63 -7.50 9.59
CA LEU A 101 -25.09 -8.64 8.80
C LEU A 101 -25.38 -8.12 7.39
N LEU A 102 -24.41 -8.26 6.49
CA LEU A 102 -24.64 -8.04 5.07
C LEU A 102 -25.63 -9.13 4.65
N PRO A 103 -26.78 -8.78 4.06
CA PRO A 103 -27.71 -9.80 3.60
C PRO A 103 -26.96 -10.69 2.60
N LEU A 104 -27.05 -11.99 2.83
CA LEU A 104 -26.53 -13.03 1.97
C LEU A 104 -27.30 -12.95 0.63
N CYS A 105 -26.84 -12.15 -0.32
CA CYS A 105 -27.39 -12.17 -1.67
C CYS A 105 -26.97 -13.50 -2.33
N ARG A 106 -27.96 -14.39 -2.40
CA ARG A 106 -28.00 -15.61 -3.21
C ARG A 106 -27.95 -15.30 -4.71
#